data_AF-A0A5Q6S2Y8-F1
#
_entry.id   AF-A0A5Q6S2Y8-F1
#
_cell.length_a   1.000
_cell.length_b   1.000
_cell.length_c   1.000
_cell.angle_alpha   90.00
_cell.angle_beta   90.00
_cell.angle_gamma   90.00
#
_symmetry.space_group_name_H-M   'P 1'
#
loop_
_entity.id
_entity.type
_entity.pdbx_description
1 polymer ?
#
loop_
_entity_poly.entity_id
_entity_poly.type
_entity_poly.pdbx_seq_one_letter_code
_entity_poly.pdbx_strand_id
1 'polypeptide(L)'
;MGTLTETEDGTTDSVATGSPIDAYVVALGVTLRRRGDRDDILAETADHLWLTAERLVSTGVAPLDAERAAVERFGDPEVLARVWATVPSRHRPLLAAPAAVSGLVGAAALAASTAVYQLRAMTGGWDQSEYLTWSSVAGVALLLACAPLLSLLADADRRGLGVRFAVGAAAVALAATWFVGGLGWAWPVPGLLVSGVAVLAVRRWRDQRVGLGLVAAAWPLGTLAYVVGDALHLGPVDYTYLQPILPPVVGFWIGATLMVAGVVAVARTLLAVRSTDRATPTPA
;
A
#
# COMPACT_ATOMS: atom_id res chain seq x y z
N MET A 1 69.86 40.32 9.73
CA MET A 1 70.45 38.99 10.01
C MET A 1 69.35 38.17 10.69
N GLY A 2 68.80 37.19 9.98
CA GLY A 2 67.99 36.08 10.50
C GLY A 2 66.63 36.38 11.12
N THR A 3 65.55 36.14 10.37
CA THR A 3 64.49 35.17 10.72
C THR A 3 63.56 34.96 9.52
N LEU A 4 63.72 33.80 8.88
CA LEU A 4 62.75 33.22 7.95
C LEU A 4 61.66 32.58 8.81
N THR A 5 60.42 33.04 8.68
CA THR A 5 59.24 32.31 9.15
C THR A 5 58.59 31.66 7.94
N GLU A 6 58.90 30.38 7.76
CA GLU A 6 58.06 29.43 7.02
C GLU A 6 56.70 29.38 7.70
N THR A 7 55.69 29.92 7.03
CA THR A 7 54.30 29.53 7.26
C THR A 7 54.07 28.26 6.47
N GLU A 8 54.14 27.12 7.16
CA GLU A 8 53.75 25.80 6.67
C GLU A 8 52.32 25.84 6.14
N ASP A 9 52.26 25.57 4.84
CA ASP A 9 51.10 25.19 4.07
C ASP A 9 50.68 23.78 4.53
N GLY A 10 49.71 23.72 5.43
CA GLY A 10 49.29 22.49 6.10
C GLY A 10 47.78 22.34 6.21
N THR A 11 47.01 22.94 5.30
CA THR A 11 45.61 22.58 5.12
C THR A 11 45.56 21.54 4.02
N THR A 12 45.87 20.29 4.39
CA THR A 12 45.51 19.16 3.55
C THR A 12 43.99 19.16 3.47
N ASP A 13 43.48 19.58 2.33
CA ASP A 13 42.16 19.27 1.84
C ASP A 13 41.88 17.78 2.09
N SER A 14 41.19 17.45 3.18
CA SER A 14 40.45 16.21 3.28
C SER A 14 39.27 16.36 2.32
N VAL A 15 39.54 16.21 1.02
CA VAL A 15 38.52 15.91 0.04
C VAL A 15 37.81 14.68 0.57
N ALA A 16 36.61 14.89 1.10
CA ALA A 16 35.71 13.83 1.54
C ALA A 16 35.61 12.85 0.38
N THR A 17 36.36 11.76 0.49
CA THR A 17 36.42 10.71 -0.51
C THR A 17 35.11 9.97 -0.30
N GLY A 18 34.10 10.30 -1.11
CA GLY A 18 32.76 9.75 -0.98
C GLY A 18 32.77 8.22 -0.89
N SER A 19 31.79 7.65 -0.19
CA SER A 19 31.66 6.20 0.01
C SER A 19 31.85 5.44 -1.31
N PRO A 20 32.77 4.45 -1.37
CA PRO A 20 32.89 3.54 -2.51
C PRO A 20 31.57 2.90 -2.93
N ILE A 21 30.68 2.59 -1.97
CA ILE A 21 29.36 2.02 -2.24
C ILE A 21 28.47 3.02 -2.98
N ASP A 22 28.43 4.28 -2.53
CA ASP A 22 27.63 5.32 -3.19
C ASP A 22 28.09 5.55 -4.64
N ALA A 23 29.40 5.62 -4.86
CA ALA A 23 29.98 5.74 -6.20
C ALA A 23 29.58 4.56 -7.10
N TYR A 24 29.58 3.34 -6.55
CA TYR A 24 29.16 2.13 -7.25
C TYR A 24 27.68 2.16 -7.64
N VAL A 25 26.80 2.52 -6.70
CA VAL A 25 25.34 2.60 -6.92
C VAL A 25 25.01 3.68 -7.95
N VAL A 26 25.71 4.81 -7.94
CA VAL A 26 25.58 5.86 -8.96
C VAL A 26 25.97 5.32 -10.34
N ALA A 27 27.11 4.65 -10.45
CA ALA A 27 27.57 4.07 -11.72
C ALA A 27 26.58 3.02 -12.27
N LEU A 28 26.12 2.10 -11.42
CA LEU A 28 25.09 1.12 -11.77
C LEU A 28 23.79 1.80 -12.21
N GLY A 29 23.41 2.89 -11.53
CA GLY A 29 22.22 3.68 -11.82
C GLY A 29 22.25 4.34 -13.20
N VAL A 30 23.42 4.76 -13.69
CA VAL A 30 23.58 5.29 -15.05
C VAL A 30 23.34 4.18 -16.08
N THR A 31 23.85 2.98 -15.83
CA THR A 31 23.73 1.83 -16.74
C THR A 31 22.30 1.30 -16.81
N LEU A 32 21.56 1.33 -15.70
CA LEU A 32 20.17 0.88 -15.60
C LEU A 32 19.12 1.92 -16.00
N ARG A 33 19.51 3.09 -16.55
CA ARG A 33 18.60 4.25 -16.76
C ARG A 33 17.31 3.96 -17.54
N ARG A 34 17.28 2.93 -18.38
CA ARG A 34 16.13 2.57 -19.23
C ARG A 34 15.24 1.48 -18.62
N ARG A 35 15.59 0.96 -17.44
CA ARG A 35 14.90 -0.16 -16.79
C ARG A 35 13.79 0.36 -15.87
N GLY A 36 12.61 -0.26 -15.92
CA GLY A 36 11.43 0.19 -15.17
C GLY A 36 11.48 -0.05 -13.66
N ASP A 37 12.24 -1.06 -13.21
CA ASP A 37 12.49 -1.43 -11.82
C ASP A 37 13.90 -0.98 -11.35
N ARG A 38 14.46 0.07 -11.98
CA ARG A 38 15.80 0.60 -11.70
C ARG A 38 16.00 0.90 -10.22
N ASP A 39 15.12 1.71 -9.64
CA ASP A 39 15.32 2.22 -8.28
C ASP A 39 15.26 1.09 -7.23
N ASP A 40 14.44 0.06 -7.47
CA ASP A 40 14.38 -1.14 -6.61
C ASP A 40 15.68 -1.96 -6.70
N ILE A 41 16.23 -2.13 -7.91
CA ILE A 41 17.52 -2.82 -8.10
C ILE A 41 18.66 -2.05 -7.43
N LEU A 42 18.66 -0.71 -7.53
CA LEU A 42 19.67 0.12 -6.88
C LEU A 42 19.58 0.03 -5.36
N ALA A 43 18.37 0.08 -4.80
CA ALA A 43 18.17 -0.06 -3.36
C ALA A 43 18.64 -1.43 -2.84
N GLU A 44 18.22 -2.53 -3.48
CA GLU A 44 18.63 -3.89 -3.05
C GLU A 44 20.15 -4.10 -3.20
N THR A 45 20.75 -3.55 -4.25
CA THR A 45 22.21 -3.63 -4.45
C THR A 45 22.94 -2.85 -3.36
N ALA A 46 22.46 -1.65 -3.02
CA ALA A 46 23.01 -0.85 -1.93
C ALA A 46 22.91 -1.59 -0.59
N ASP A 47 21.74 -2.15 -0.26
CA ASP A 47 21.51 -2.91 0.97
C ASP A 47 22.48 -4.10 1.07
N HIS A 48 22.70 -4.85 -0.02
CA HIS A 48 23.64 -5.96 0.00
C HIS A 48 25.10 -5.52 0.12
N LEU A 49 25.49 -4.41 -0.50
CA LEU A 49 26.84 -3.85 -0.37
C LEU A 49 27.10 -3.43 1.07
N TRP A 50 26.17 -2.69 1.69
CA TRP A 50 26.25 -2.27 3.09
C TRP A 50 26.29 -3.46 4.04
N LEU A 51 25.39 -4.44 3.88
CA LEU A 51 25.39 -5.66 4.70
C LEU A 51 26.71 -6.45 4.56
N THR A 52 27.31 -6.46 3.37
CA THR A 52 28.60 -7.12 3.15
C THR A 52 29.74 -6.36 3.81
N ALA A 53 29.74 -5.03 3.72
CA ALA A 53 30.71 -4.17 4.39
C ALA A 53 30.61 -4.30 5.91
N GLU A 54 29.40 -4.25 6.48
CA GLU A 54 29.15 -4.46 7.93
C GLU A 54 29.69 -5.81 8.41
N ARG A 55 29.50 -6.88 7.63
CA ARG A 55 30.08 -8.20 7.94
C ARG A 55 31.60 -8.17 7.95
N LEU A 56 32.24 -7.51 7.00
CA LEU A 56 33.69 -7.36 6.96
C LEU A 56 34.20 -6.54 8.15
N VAL A 57 33.52 -5.45 8.50
CA VAL A 57 33.83 -4.66 9.70
C VAL A 57 33.71 -5.51 10.97
N SER A 58 32.67 -6.35 11.08
CA SER A 58 32.51 -7.25 12.23
C SER A 58 33.64 -8.28 12.37
N THR A 59 34.38 -8.55 11.28
CA THR A 59 35.57 -9.40 11.28
C THR A 59 36.88 -8.65 11.51
N GLY A 60 36.82 -7.35 11.77
CA GLY A 60 37.98 -6.50 12.09
C GLY A 60 38.59 -5.76 10.89
N VAL A 61 37.92 -5.72 9.73
CA VAL A 61 38.37 -4.92 8.58
C VAL A 61 38.01 -3.45 8.82
N ALA A 62 38.90 -2.53 8.46
CA ALA A 62 38.63 -1.09 8.55
C ALA A 62 37.43 -0.70 7.67
N PRO A 63 36.52 0.21 8.11
CA PRO A 63 35.28 0.52 7.40
C PRO A 63 35.45 0.85 5.91
N LEU A 64 36.39 1.74 5.57
CA LEU A 64 36.63 2.14 4.18
C LEU A 64 37.14 0.97 3.31
N ASP A 65 37.99 0.12 3.87
CA ASP A 65 38.50 -1.05 3.15
C ASP A 65 37.45 -2.15 3.05
N ALA A 66 36.54 -2.24 4.02
CA ALA A 66 35.38 -3.11 3.98
C ALA A 66 34.41 -2.71 2.85
N GLU A 67 34.16 -1.42 2.66
CA GLU A 67 33.35 -0.92 1.54
C GLU A 67 34.00 -1.22 0.19
N ARG A 68 35.31 -0.96 0.05
CA ARG A 68 36.07 -1.29 -1.17
C ARG A 68 36.02 -2.79 -1.47
N ALA A 69 36.24 -3.62 -0.46
CA ALA A 69 36.20 -5.08 -0.61
C ALA A 69 34.78 -5.60 -0.90
N ALA A 70 33.74 -4.95 -0.38
CA ALA A 70 32.35 -5.26 -0.71
C ALA A 70 32.05 -4.96 -2.19
N VAL A 71 32.46 -3.79 -2.67
CA VAL A 71 32.35 -3.38 -4.08
C VAL A 71 33.14 -4.33 -5.00
N GLU A 72 34.38 -4.65 -4.64
CA GLU A 72 35.23 -5.56 -5.41
C GLU A 72 34.62 -6.97 -5.51
N ARG A 73 34.01 -7.48 -4.43
CA ARG A 73 33.27 -8.76 -4.44
C ARG A 73 32.04 -8.72 -5.34
N PHE A 74 31.36 -7.59 -5.43
CA PHE A 74 30.19 -7.42 -6.31
C PHE A 74 30.58 -7.37 -7.80
N GLY A 75 31.79 -6.92 -8.10
CA GLY A 75 32.33 -6.88 -9.45
C GLY A 75 31.83 -5.67 -10.26
N ASP A 76 32.14 -5.65 -11.56
CA ASP A 76 31.88 -4.50 -12.43
C ASP A 76 30.36 -4.18 -12.57
N PRO A 77 29.93 -2.93 -12.30
CA PRO A 77 28.53 -2.52 -12.41
C PRO A 77 27.95 -2.72 -13.83
N GLU A 78 28.77 -2.66 -14.88
CA GLU A 78 28.30 -2.93 -16.24
C GLU A 78 27.96 -4.41 -16.46
N VAL A 79 28.76 -5.31 -15.89
CA VAL A 79 28.50 -6.75 -15.94
C VAL A 79 27.20 -7.05 -15.20
N LEU A 80 27.04 -6.49 -14.01
CA LEU A 80 25.83 -6.66 -13.21
C LEU A 80 24.59 -6.12 -13.94
N ALA A 81 24.69 -4.95 -14.58
CA ALA A 81 23.61 -4.40 -15.39
C ALA A 81 23.23 -5.28 -16.59
N ARG A 82 24.21 -5.91 -17.25
CA ARG A 82 23.96 -6.88 -18.33
C ARG A 82 23.26 -8.14 -17.82
N VAL A 83 23.64 -8.65 -16.65
CA VAL A 83 22.94 -9.78 -16.01
C VAL A 83 21.50 -9.40 -15.69
N TRP A 84 21.27 -8.22 -15.10
CA TRP A 84 19.91 -7.76 -14.85
C TRP A 84 19.10 -7.60 -16.13
N ALA A 85 19.72 -7.13 -17.22
CA ALA A 85 19.06 -7.00 -18.52
C ALA A 85 18.51 -8.32 -19.08
N THR A 86 19.14 -9.46 -18.76
CA THR A 86 18.68 -10.78 -19.21
C THR A 86 17.70 -11.45 -18.25
N VAL A 87 17.68 -11.04 -16.97
CA VAL A 87 16.68 -11.50 -16.01
C VAL A 87 15.35 -10.77 -16.28
N PRO A 88 14.28 -11.49 -16.66
CA PRO A 88 12.95 -10.91 -16.78
C PRO A 88 12.63 -10.19 -15.48
N SER A 89 12.24 -8.92 -15.56
CA SER A 89 11.84 -8.14 -14.38
C SER A 89 10.79 -8.95 -13.61
N ARG A 90 11.16 -9.54 -12.47
CA ARG A 90 10.25 -10.31 -11.61
C ARG A 90 9.04 -9.49 -11.16
N HIS A 91 9.10 -8.16 -11.35
CA HIS A 91 8.11 -7.17 -10.94
C HIS A 91 7.18 -6.67 -12.06
N ARG A 92 7.11 -7.34 -13.22
CA ARG A 92 5.95 -7.15 -14.11
C ARG A 92 4.89 -8.20 -13.79
N PRO A 93 3.91 -7.93 -12.91
CA PRO A 93 2.68 -8.70 -12.95
C PRO A 93 2.15 -8.59 -14.39
N LEU A 94 1.71 -9.70 -14.97
CA LEU A 94 1.12 -9.80 -16.31
C LEU A 94 -0.06 -8.82 -16.54
N LEU A 95 -0.50 -8.14 -15.48
CA LEU A 95 -1.53 -7.11 -15.42
C LEU A 95 -0.97 -5.76 -14.94
N ALA A 96 0.19 -5.33 -15.44
CA ALA A 96 0.82 -4.04 -15.14
C ALA A 96 0.12 -2.85 -15.85
N ALA A 97 -1.20 -2.76 -15.78
CA ALA A 97 -1.73 -1.43 -15.48
C ALA A 97 -1.09 -1.03 -14.14
N PRO A 98 -0.64 0.22 -13.93
CA PRO A 98 -0.13 0.61 -12.62
C PRO A 98 -1.18 0.17 -11.61
N ALA A 99 -0.85 -0.69 -10.65
CA ALA A 99 -1.84 -1.24 -9.73
C ALA A 99 -2.65 -0.11 -9.04
N ALA A 100 -2.05 1.08 -8.93
CA ALA A 100 -2.72 2.31 -8.56
C ALA A 100 -3.84 2.73 -9.52
N VAL A 101 -3.64 2.68 -10.84
CA VAL A 101 -4.63 3.03 -11.86
C VAL A 101 -5.76 2.02 -11.92
N SER A 102 -5.47 0.71 -11.93
CA SER A 102 -6.52 -0.32 -11.91
C SER A 102 -7.33 -0.28 -10.60
N GLY A 103 -6.66 -0.02 -9.47
CA GLY A 103 -7.31 0.19 -8.19
C GLY A 103 -8.19 1.43 -8.16
N LEU A 104 -7.72 2.55 -8.72
CA LEU A 104 -8.46 3.81 -8.75
C LEU A 104 -9.66 3.74 -9.71
N VAL A 105 -9.49 3.12 -10.88
CA VAL A 105 -10.59 2.83 -11.82
C VAL A 105 -11.61 1.88 -11.19
N GLY A 106 -11.16 0.82 -10.53
CA GLY A 106 -12.03 -0.11 -9.80
C GLY A 106 -12.82 0.59 -8.70
N ALA A 107 -12.15 1.40 -7.86
CA ALA A 107 -12.78 2.16 -6.79
C ALA A 107 -13.79 3.20 -7.31
N ALA A 108 -13.45 3.93 -8.38
CA ALA A 108 -14.35 4.88 -9.01
C ALA A 108 -15.58 4.18 -9.62
N ALA A 109 -15.39 3.05 -10.30
CA ALA A 109 -16.49 2.26 -10.85
C ALA A 109 -17.41 1.68 -9.75
N LEU A 110 -16.83 1.25 -8.63
CA LEU A 110 -17.57 0.82 -7.44
C LEU A 110 -18.41 1.94 -6.83
N ALA A 111 -17.82 3.13 -6.68
CA ALA A 111 -18.52 4.29 -6.15
C ALA A 111 -19.69 4.71 -7.08
N ALA A 112 -19.44 4.74 -8.39
CA ALA A 112 -20.46 5.03 -9.40
C ALA A 112 -21.59 3.98 -9.38
N SER A 113 -21.26 2.69 -9.33
CA SER A 113 -22.25 1.63 -9.20
C SER A 113 -23.09 1.77 -7.93
N THR A 114 -22.47 2.09 -6.80
CA THR A 114 -23.16 2.27 -5.52
C THR A 114 -24.13 3.46 -5.61
N ALA A 115 -23.72 4.56 -6.26
CA ALA A 115 -24.59 5.70 -6.49
C ALA A 115 -25.79 5.34 -7.37
N VAL A 116 -25.58 4.55 -8.43
CA VAL A 116 -26.67 4.03 -9.29
C VAL A 116 -27.63 3.15 -8.50
N TYR A 117 -27.11 2.26 -7.64
CA TYR A 117 -27.91 1.42 -6.74
C TYR A 117 -28.89 2.25 -5.91
N GLN A 118 -28.35 3.26 -5.21
CA GLN A 118 -29.11 4.10 -4.30
C GLN A 118 -30.11 4.98 -5.06
N LEU A 119 -29.71 5.56 -6.20
CA LEU A 119 -30.61 6.36 -7.01
C LEU A 119 -31.81 5.55 -7.49
N ARG A 120 -31.61 4.29 -7.89
CA ARG A 120 -32.72 3.41 -8.29
C ARG A 120 -33.59 2.96 -7.13
N ALA A 121 -32.99 2.63 -5.98
CA ALA A 121 -33.74 2.34 -4.77
C ALA A 121 -34.67 3.51 -4.39
N MET A 122 -34.27 4.76 -4.63
CA MET A 122 -35.08 5.95 -4.36
C MET A 122 -36.14 6.28 -5.44
N THR A 123 -36.00 5.80 -6.67
CA THR A 123 -36.78 6.30 -7.83
C THR A 123 -37.79 5.31 -8.42
N GLY A 124 -37.89 4.08 -7.91
CA GLY A 124 -38.89 3.14 -8.40
C GLY A 124 -38.55 1.66 -8.25
N GLY A 125 -37.50 1.32 -7.48
CA GLY A 125 -37.06 -0.06 -7.33
C GLY A 125 -36.31 -0.58 -8.55
N TRP A 126 -35.98 -1.86 -8.51
CA TRP A 126 -35.21 -2.55 -9.54
C TRP A 126 -36.10 -3.62 -10.19
N ASP A 127 -36.15 -3.66 -11.52
CA ASP A 127 -36.55 -4.90 -12.17
C ASP A 127 -35.42 -5.93 -12.10
N GLN A 128 -35.76 -7.21 -12.26
CA GLN A 128 -34.80 -8.30 -12.09
C GLN A 128 -33.63 -8.23 -13.10
N SER A 129 -33.90 -7.75 -14.32
CA SER A 129 -32.89 -7.66 -15.39
C SER A 129 -31.93 -6.49 -15.20
N GLU A 130 -32.45 -5.34 -14.77
CA GLU A 130 -31.67 -4.18 -14.35
C GLU A 130 -30.77 -4.57 -13.17
N TYR A 131 -31.31 -5.29 -12.19
CA TYR A 131 -30.59 -5.70 -10.98
C TYR A 131 -29.41 -6.61 -11.28
N LEU A 132 -29.63 -7.62 -12.13
CA LEU A 132 -28.57 -8.57 -12.54
C LEU A 132 -27.48 -7.87 -13.35
N THR A 133 -27.85 -6.93 -14.21
CA THR A 133 -26.91 -6.14 -15.01
C THR A 133 -26.04 -5.26 -14.12
N TRP A 134 -26.66 -4.53 -13.20
CA TRP A 134 -25.96 -3.72 -12.20
C TRP A 134 -25.02 -4.57 -11.34
N SER A 135 -25.51 -5.71 -10.83
CA SER A 135 -24.73 -6.62 -9.99
C SER A 135 -23.49 -7.14 -10.72
N SER A 136 -23.62 -7.41 -12.03
CA SER A 136 -22.51 -7.88 -12.87
C SER A 136 -21.45 -6.79 -13.09
N VAL A 137 -21.87 -5.59 -13.47
CA VAL A 137 -20.95 -4.44 -13.68
C VAL A 137 -20.15 -4.16 -12.41
N ALA A 138 -20.80 -4.26 -11.28
CA ALA A 138 -20.22 -3.83 -10.04
C ALA A 138 -19.42 -4.94 -9.34
N GLY A 139 -19.73 -6.21 -9.61
CA GLY A 139 -18.82 -7.33 -9.36
C GLY A 139 -17.51 -7.20 -10.15
N VAL A 140 -17.58 -6.78 -11.42
CA VAL A 140 -16.37 -6.48 -12.21
C VAL A 140 -15.59 -5.30 -11.62
N ALA A 141 -16.27 -4.21 -11.23
CA ALA A 141 -15.65 -3.07 -10.57
C ALA A 141 -14.92 -3.48 -9.28
N LEU A 142 -15.52 -4.37 -8.49
CA LEU A 142 -14.90 -4.94 -7.30
C LEU A 142 -13.65 -5.75 -7.61
N LEU A 143 -13.71 -6.64 -8.60
CA LEU A 143 -12.55 -7.42 -9.01
C LEU A 143 -11.39 -6.51 -9.42
N LEU A 144 -11.68 -5.43 -10.14
CA LEU A 144 -10.69 -4.42 -10.51
C LEU A 144 -10.15 -3.66 -9.30
N ALA A 145 -11.00 -3.32 -8.33
CA ALA A 145 -10.58 -2.66 -7.09
C ALA A 145 -9.77 -3.57 -6.16
N CYS A 146 -9.95 -4.89 -6.26
CA CYS A 146 -9.20 -5.90 -5.52
C CYS A 146 -7.88 -6.28 -6.18
N ALA A 147 -7.70 -6.04 -7.50
CA ALA A 147 -6.45 -6.34 -8.20
C ALA A 147 -5.16 -5.76 -7.56
N PRO A 148 -5.15 -4.52 -7.02
CA PRO A 148 -4.00 -3.99 -6.29
C PRO A 148 -3.76 -4.69 -4.95
N LEU A 149 -4.81 -5.17 -4.28
CA LEU A 149 -4.68 -5.94 -3.05
C LEU A 149 -4.08 -7.30 -3.34
N LEU A 150 -4.53 -7.95 -4.42
CA LEU A 150 -3.97 -9.23 -4.88
C LEU A 150 -2.51 -9.10 -5.33
N SER A 151 -2.14 -7.99 -5.98
CA SER A 151 -0.73 -7.74 -6.34
C SER A 151 0.14 -7.50 -5.10
N LEU A 152 -0.37 -6.78 -4.09
CA LEU A 152 0.30 -6.64 -2.80
C LEU A 152 0.41 -7.97 -2.04
N LEU A 153 -0.56 -8.87 -2.20
CA LEU A 153 -0.57 -10.19 -1.58
C LEU A 153 0.43 -11.14 -2.25
N ALA A 154 0.56 -11.05 -3.58
CA ALA A 154 1.60 -11.75 -4.34
C ALA A 154 3.01 -11.26 -3.95
N ASP A 155 3.15 -9.99 -3.59
CA ASP A 155 4.42 -9.39 -3.16
C ASP A 155 4.67 -9.54 -1.64
N ALA A 156 3.64 -9.90 -0.86
CA ALA A 156 3.72 -10.17 0.56
C ALA A 156 4.51 -11.45 0.90
N ASP A 157 4.98 -12.20 -0.11
CA ASP A 157 5.85 -13.34 0.09
C ASP A 157 7.13 -12.95 0.86
N ARG A 158 7.59 -11.69 0.73
CA ARG A 158 8.76 -11.14 1.45
C ARG A 158 8.44 -10.46 2.80
N ARG A 159 7.17 -10.14 3.10
CA ARG A 159 6.79 -9.26 4.22
C ARG A 159 6.24 -9.98 5.46
N GLY A 160 6.39 -11.30 5.49
CA GLY A 160 6.01 -12.15 6.62
C GLY A 160 4.51 -12.50 6.68
N LEU A 161 4.20 -13.54 7.44
CA LEU A 161 2.89 -14.22 7.49
C LEU A 161 1.73 -13.31 7.91
N GLY A 162 2.02 -12.26 8.70
CA GLY A 162 1.02 -11.30 9.18
C GLY A 162 0.47 -10.38 8.09
N VAL A 163 1.31 -9.96 7.14
CA VAL A 163 0.87 -9.11 6.01
C VAL A 163 0.00 -9.91 5.05
N ARG A 164 0.37 -11.16 4.79
CA ARG A 164 -0.42 -12.09 3.95
C ARG A 164 -1.83 -12.29 4.52
N PHE A 165 -1.93 -12.52 5.84
CA PHE A 165 -3.21 -12.70 6.51
C PHE A 165 -4.06 -11.43 6.46
N ALA A 166 -3.47 -10.25 6.69
CA ALA A 166 -4.20 -8.99 6.67
C ALA A 166 -4.73 -8.64 5.27
N VAL A 167 -3.90 -8.80 4.22
CA VAL A 167 -4.33 -8.50 2.83
C VAL A 167 -5.33 -9.55 2.34
N GLY A 168 -5.15 -10.82 2.69
CA GLY A 168 -6.08 -11.90 2.31
C GLY A 168 -7.44 -11.73 2.98
N ALA A 169 -7.43 -11.41 4.28
CA ALA A 169 -8.65 -11.13 5.01
C ALA A 169 -9.36 -9.85 4.52
N ALA A 170 -8.62 -8.81 4.12
CA ALA A 170 -9.19 -7.61 3.50
C ALA A 170 -9.84 -7.90 2.13
N ALA A 171 -9.19 -8.71 1.29
CA ALA A 171 -9.73 -9.12 -0.01
C ALA A 171 -10.98 -10.00 0.13
N VAL A 172 -10.96 -10.97 1.06
CA VAL A 172 -12.12 -11.82 1.37
C VAL A 172 -13.25 -11.01 1.96
N ALA A 173 -12.95 -10.06 2.84
CA ALA A 173 -13.98 -9.21 3.45
C ALA A 173 -14.57 -8.21 2.44
N LEU A 174 -13.79 -7.67 1.49
CA LEU A 174 -14.31 -6.91 0.35
C LEU A 174 -15.22 -7.77 -0.53
N ALA A 175 -14.77 -8.97 -0.91
CA ALA A 175 -15.54 -9.91 -1.72
C ALA A 175 -16.85 -10.32 -1.04
N ALA A 176 -16.80 -10.62 0.26
CA ALA A 176 -17.98 -10.97 1.06
C ALA A 176 -18.93 -9.79 1.22
N THR A 177 -18.42 -8.57 1.46
CA THR A 177 -19.25 -7.34 1.55
C THR A 177 -20.01 -7.09 0.26
N TRP A 178 -19.38 -7.39 -0.87
CA TRP A 178 -19.97 -7.15 -2.17
C TRP A 178 -20.93 -8.26 -2.60
N PHE A 179 -20.56 -9.53 -2.43
CA PHE A 179 -21.39 -10.69 -2.72
C PHE A 179 -22.68 -10.70 -1.86
N VAL A 180 -22.56 -10.26 -0.60
CA VAL A 180 -23.69 -10.21 0.34
C VAL A 180 -24.42 -8.86 0.27
N GLY A 181 -23.74 -7.77 -0.12
CA GLY A 181 -24.36 -6.48 -0.43
C GLY A 181 -25.21 -6.52 -1.70
N GLY A 182 -24.85 -7.36 -2.67
CA GLY A 182 -25.69 -7.78 -3.79
C GLY A 182 -26.88 -8.66 -3.40
N LEU A 183 -27.17 -8.80 -2.10
CA LEU A 183 -28.44 -9.32 -1.59
C LEU A 183 -29.24 -8.26 -0.81
N GLY A 184 -28.79 -7.00 -0.74
CA GLY A 184 -29.54 -5.85 -0.24
C GLY A 184 -29.77 -5.80 1.28
N TRP A 185 -30.10 -6.92 1.94
CA TRP A 185 -30.51 -6.96 3.35
C TRP A 185 -29.40 -7.35 4.33
N ALA A 186 -28.32 -7.96 3.85
CA ALA A 186 -27.30 -8.56 4.72
C ALA A 186 -25.98 -7.76 4.83
N TRP A 187 -25.92 -6.54 4.32
CA TRP A 187 -24.73 -5.68 4.32
C TRP A 187 -24.10 -5.37 5.72
N PRO A 188 -24.82 -5.39 6.86
CA PRO A 188 -24.19 -5.17 8.18
C PRO A 188 -23.22 -6.30 8.57
N VAL A 189 -23.55 -7.55 8.24
CA VAL A 189 -22.77 -8.74 8.60
C VAL A 189 -21.36 -8.73 8.03
N PRO A 190 -21.14 -8.56 6.72
CA PRO A 190 -19.80 -8.51 6.15
C PRO A 190 -19.06 -7.21 6.52
N GLY A 191 -19.77 -6.09 6.73
CA GLY A 191 -19.17 -4.88 7.29
C GLY A 191 -18.52 -5.14 8.65
N LEU A 192 -19.22 -5.84 9.54
CA LEU A 192 -18.68 -6.25 10.84
C LEU A 192 -17.49 -7.22 10.71
N LEU A 193 -17.49 -8.11 9.72
CA LEU A 193 -16.34 -8.99 9.43
C LEU A 193 -15.11 -8.20 8.97
N VAL A 194 -15.28 -7.21 8.07
CA VAL A 194 -14.20 -6.30 7.65
C VAL A 194 -13.64 -5.56 8.87
N SER A 195 -14.51 -5.05 9.73
CA SER A 195 -14.13 -4.35 10.96
C SER A 195 -13.41 -5.25 11.95
N GLY A 196 -13.84 -6.51 12.12
CA GLY A 196 -13.15 -7.49 12.96
C GLY A 196 -11.73 -7.80 12.45
N VAL A 197 -11.57 -7.97 11.14
CA VAL A 197 -10.24 -8.13 10.50
C VAL A 197 -9.38 -6.89 10.72
N ALA A 198 -9.96 -5.69 10.58
CA ALA A 198 -9.26 -4.45 10.83
C ALA A 198 -8.81 -4.32 12.29
N VAL A 199 -9.63 -4.70 13.28
CA VAL A 199 -9.25 -4.74 14.71
C VAL A 199 -8.05 -5.67 14.93
N LEU A 200 -8.05 -6.84 14.29
CA LEU A 200 -6.91 -7.77 14.38
C LEU A 200 -5.64 -7.17 13.77
N ALA A 201 -5.78 -6.42 12.67
CA ALA A 201 -4.68 -5.65 12.08
C ALA A 201 -4.20 -4.51 13.00
N VAL A 202 -5.10 -3.73 13.62
CA VAL A 202 -4.77 -2.69 14.62
C VAL A 202 -3.95 -3.28 15.77
N ARG A 203 -4.40 -4.42 16.31
CA ARG A 203 -3.74 -5.08 17.45
C ARG A 203 -2.32 -5.52 17.12
N ARG A 204 -2.10 -5.93 15.87
CA ARG A 204 -0.79 -6.37 15.40
C ARG A 204 0.14 -5.20 15.05
N TRP A 205 -0.41 -4.08 14.56
CA TRP A 205 0.36 -2.92 14.09
C TRP A 205 0.19 -1.72 15.03
N ARG A 206 1.00 -1.70 16.09
CA ARG A 206 0.93 -0.74 17.19
C ARG A 206 1.12 0.73 16.78
N ASP A 207 1.72 1.01 15.64
CA ASP A 207 2.07 2.36 15.19
C ASP A 207 1.02 2.97 14.24
N GLN A 208 0.03 2.18 13.79
CA GLN A 208 -0.98 2.59 12.79
C GLN A 208 -2.38 2.75 13.41
N ARG A 209 -2.46 3.03 14.73
CA ARG A 209 -3.69 2.93 15.54
C ARG A 209 -4.84 3.82 15.05
N VAL A 210 -4.56 5.02 14.55
CA VAL A 210 -5.61 5.98 14.18
C VAL A 210 -6.32 5.56 12.90
N GLY A 211 -5.56 5.27 11.83
CA GLY A 211 -6.14 4.86 10.55
C GLY A 211 -6.84 3.50 10.63
N LEU A 212 -6.19 2.51 11.24
CA LEU A 212 -6.80 1.19 11.41
C LEU A 212 -7.96 1.21 12.41
N GLY A 213 -7.95 2.11 13.40
CA GLY A 213 -9.05 2.31 14.34
C GLY A 213 -10.32 2.86 13.66
N LEU A 214 -10.16 3.77 12.69
CA LEU A 214 -11.27 4.25 11.86
C LEU A 214 -11.86 3.14 10.99
N VAL A 215 -11.02 2.33 10.34
CA VAL A 215 -11.45 1.16 9.56
C VAL A 215 -12.20 0.16 10.44
N ALA A 216 -11.70 -0.08 11.65
CA ALA A 216 -12.33 -0.96 12.64
C ALA A 216 -13.69 -0.43 13.12
N ALA A 217 -13.82 0.88 13.32
CA ALA A 217 -15.06 1.49 13.82
C ALA A 217 -16.11 1.76 12.73
N ALA A 218 -15.69 1.84 11.46
CA ALA A 218 -16.51 2.28 10.34
C ALA A 218 -17.86 1.55 10.24
N TRP A 219 -17.82 0.22 10.09
CA TRP A 219 -19.05 -0.57 9.93
C TRP A 219 -19.88 -0.71 11.20
N PRO A 220 -19.32 -0.91 12.41
CA PRO A 220 -20.09 -0.84 13.64
C PRO A 220 -20.89 0.46 13.79
N LEU A 221 -20.29 1.60 13.46
CA LEU A 221 -20.97 2.89 13.52
C LEU A 221 -22.04 3.02 12.44
N GLY A 222 -21.77 2.54 11.22
CA GLY A 222 -22.78 2.47 10.16
C GLY A 222 -23.97 1.59 10.52
N THR A 223 -23.72 0.41 11.10
CA THR A 223 -24.76 -0.51 11.60
C THR A 223 -25.54 0.11 12.75
N LEU A 224 -24.88 0.78 13.69
CA LEU A 224 -25.55 1.47 14.79
C LEU A 224 -26.49 2.58 14.26
N ALA A 225 -26.02 3.38 13.30
CA ALA A 225 -26.84 4.41 12.67
C ALA A 225 -28.07 3.84 11.93
N TYR A 226 -27.90 2.69 11.26
CA TYR A 226 -29.01 1.95 10.66
C TYR A 226 -30.03 1.51 11.71
N VAL A 227 -29.60 0.82 12.78
CA VAL A 227 -30.50 0.30 13.82
C VAL A 227 -31.25 1.43 14.53
N VAL A 228 -30.55 2.53 14.85
CA VAL A 228 -31.16 3.70 15.49
C VAL A 228 -32.18 4.36 14.55
N GLY A 229 -31.83 4.56 13.28
CA GLY A 229 -32.75 5.18 12.32
C GLY A 229 -33.99 4.33 12.06
N ASP A 230 -33.83 3.00 11.99
CA ASP A 230 -34.91 2.04 11.78
C ASP A 230 -35.85 2.02 13.00
N ALA A 231 -35.30 1.95 14.21
CA ALA A 231 -36.09 2.02 15.44
C ALA A 231 -36.92 3.32 15.55
N LEU A 232 -36.36 4.43 15.05
CA LEU A 232 -37.04 5.73 15.02
C LEU A 232 -37.95 5.93 13.80
N HIS A 233 -38.06 4.93 12.91
CA HIS A 233 -38.85 4.99 11.67
C HIS A 233 -38.55 6.23 10.83
N LEU A 234 -37.26 6.59 10.70
CA LEU A 234 -36.87 7.81 10.00
C LEU A 234 -37.10 7.68 8.49
N GLY A 235 -37.90 8.58 7.92
CA GLY A 235 -38.08 8.71 6.47
C GLY A 235 -39.24 7.90 5.88
N PRO A 236 -39.39 7.92 4.54
CA PRO A 236 -40.49 7.26 3.87
C PRO A 236 -40.35 5.75 3.95
N VAL A 237 -41.49 5.07 4.12
CA VAL A 237 -41.59 3.61 4.15
C VAL A 237 -41.64 3.08 2.72
N ASP A 238 -40.77 2.13 2.41
CA ASP A 238 -40.85 1.33 1.19
C ASP A 238 -42.08 0.41 1.27
N TYR A 239 -43.02 0.54 0.35
CA TYR A 239 -44.21 -0.30 0.32
C TYR A 239 -43.92 -1.75 -0.07
N THR A 240 -42.76 -2.03 -0.70
CA THR A 240 -42.36 -3.38 -1.09
C THR A 240 -41.83 -4.19 0.10
N TYR A 241 -41.11 -3.53 1.02
CA TYR A 241 -40.48 -4.20 2.17
C TYR A 241 -41.04 -3.78 3.52
N LEU A 242 -41.96 -2.81 3.54
CA LEU A 242 -42.59 -2.24 4.74
C LEU A 242 -41.56 -1.68 5.74
N GLN A 243 -40.43 -1.17 5.25
CA GLN A 243 -39.34 -0.63 6.07
C GLN A 243 -38.99 0.81 5.67
N PRO A 244 -38.53 1.65 6.61
CA PRO A 244 -38.04 3.00 6.29
C PRO A 244 -36.79 2.93 5.38
N ILE A 245 -36.76 3.72 4.31
CA ILE A 245 -35.67 3.69 3.31
C ILE A 245 -34.42 4.45 3.80
N LEU A 246 -34.61 5.46 4.65
CA LEU A 246 -33.57 6.39 5.07
C LEU A 246 -32.48 5.76 5.97
N PRO A 247 -32.80 4.90 6.95
CA PRO A 247 -31.82 4.29 7.85
C PRO A 247 -30.77 3.42 7.16
N PRO A 248 -31.09 2.50 6.21
CA PRO A 248 -30.06 1.71 5.54
C PRO A 248 -29.15 2.58 4.67
N VAL A 249 -29.69 3.62 4.04
CA VAL A 249 -28.90 4.58 3.26
C VAL A 249 -27.93 5.34 4.15
N VAL A 250 -28.42 5.93 5.25
CA VAL A 250 -27.58 6.72 6.18
C VAL A 250 -26.51 5.85 6.84
N GLY A 251 -26.89 4.67 7.34
CA GLY A 251 -25.96 3.74 7.97
C GLY A 251 -24.86 3.27 7.01
N PHE A 252 -25.23 2.96 5.76
CA PHE A 252 -24.26 2.59 4.73
C PHE A 252 -23.27 3.72 4.45
N TRP A 253 -23.74 4.96 4.23
CA TRP A 253 -22.86 6.08 3.92
C TRP A 253 -21.91 6.42 5.06
N ILE A 254 -22.37 6.37 6.31
CA ILE A 254 -21.50 6.55 7.49
C ILE A 254 -20.39 5.48 7.47
N GLY A 255 -20.74 4.21 7.28
CA GLY A 255 -19.77 3.12 7.20
C GLY A 255 -18.77 3.29 6.06
N ALA A 256 -19.26 3.59 4.86
CA ALA A 256 -18.43 3.78 3.68
C ALA A 256 -17.47 4.97 3.82
N THR A 257 -17.96 6.13 4.29
CA THR A 257 -17.13 7.33 4.46
C THR A 257 -16.03 7.12 5.51
N LEU A 258 -16.36 6.51 6.65
CA LEU A 258 -15.38 6.20 7.70
C LEU A 258 -14.34 5.18 7.23
N MET A 259 -14.76 4.18 6.45
CA MET A 259 -13.87 3.20 5.85
C MET A 259 -12.87 3.87 4.90
N VAL A 260 -13.34 4.72 3.98
CA VAL A 260 -12.48 5.47 3.06
C VAL A 260 -11.51 6.37 3.82
N ALA A 261 -11.99 7.11 4.82
CA ALA A 261 -11.14 7.97 5.65
C ALA A 261 -10.05 7.17 6.37
N GLY A 262 -10.40 6.01 6.94
CA GLY A 262 -9.46 5.11 7.60
C GLY A 262 -8.40 4.57 6.65
N VAL A 263 -8.79 4.12 5.45
CA VAL A 263 -7.86 3.64 4.42
C VAL A 263 -6.91 4.75 3.96
N VAL A 264 -7.42 5.98 3.73
CA VAL A 264 -6.59 7.13 3.36
C VAL A 264 -5.59 7.48 4.47
N ALA A 265 -6.01 7.43 5.73
CA ALA A 265 -5.13 7.65 6.87
C ALA A 265 -4.00 6.60 6.93
N VAL A 266 -4.32 5.31 6.78
CA VAL A 266 -3.31 4.23 6.73
C VAL A 266 -2.34 4.46 5.57
N ALA A 267 -2.85 4.75 4.37
CA ALA A 267 -2.03 4.98 3.19
C ALA A 267 -1.04 6.16 3.38
N ARG A 268 -1.52 7.29 3.91
CA ARG A 268 -0.66 8.45 4.22
C ARG A 268 0.44 8.10 5.21
N THR A 269 0.11 7.32 6.24
CA THR A 269 1.08 6.93 7.27
C THR A 269 2.16 6.01 6.69
N LEU A 270 1.78 5.06 5.83
CA LEU A 270 2.74 4.19 5.13
C LEU A 270 3.65 4.95 4.17
N LEU A 271 3.12 5.99 3.51
CA LEU A 271 3.92 6.85 2.63
C LEU A 271 4.89 7.75 3.43
N ALA A 272 4.47 8.22 4.61
CA ALA A 272 5.32 9.03 5.49
C ALA A 272 6.53 8.22 6.00
N VAL A 273 6.33 6.98 6.46
CA VAL A 273 7.43 6.11 6.95
C VAL A 273 8.49 5.89 5.87
N ARG A 274 8.08 5.64 4.62
CA ARG A 274 8.99 5.50 3.48
C ARG A 274 9.82 6.75 3.19
N SER A 275 9.29 7.93 3.50
CA SER A 275 10.01 9.18 3.27
C SER A 275 11.09 9.43 4.33
N THR A 276 10.83 9.03 5.58
CA THR A 276 11.82 9.12 6.67
C THR A 276 12.96 8.13 6.50
N ASP A 277 12.69 6.88 6.10
CA ASP A 277 13.76 5.88 5.89
C ASP A 277 14.74 6.28 4.76
N ARG A 278 14.26 7.05 3.76
CA ARG A 278 15.12 7.59 2.70
C ARG A 278 15.90 8.84 3.10
N ALA A 279 15.49 9.52 4.17
CA ALA A 279 16.03 10.82 4.56
C ALA A 279 17.03 10.76 5.72
N THR A 280 17.16 9.63 6.40
CA THR A 280 18.27 9.39 7.34
C THR A 280 19.52 9.02 6.55
N PRO A 281 20.50 9.94 6.38
CA PRO A 281 21.81 9.55 5.88
C PRO A 281 22.40 8.55 6.86
N THR A 282 22.95 7.46 6.33
CA THR A 282 23.72 6.49 7.10
C THR A 282 24.79 7.26 7.89
N PRO A 283 24.85 7.17 9.22
CA PRO A 283 25.89 7.83 9.98
C PRO A 283 27.25 7.31 9.50
N ALA A 284 28.12 8.26 9.13
CA ALA A 284 29.49 8.02 8.66
C ALA A 284 30.38 7.42 9.76
#